data_AF-A0A838AGQ1-F1
#
_entry.id   AF-A0A838AGQ1-F1
#
_cell.length_a   1.000
_cell.length_b   1.000
_cell.length_c   1.000
_cell.angle_alpha   90.00
_cell.angle_beta   90.00
_cell.angle_gamma   90.00
#
_symmetry.space_group_name_H-M   'P 1'
#
loop_
_entity.id
_entity.type
_entity.pdbx_description
1 polymer ?
#
loop_
_entity_poly.entity_id
_entity_poly.type
_entity_poly.pdbx_seq_one_letter_code
_entity_poly.pdbx_strand_id
1 'polypeptide(L)'
;MKKIILVSIIAIVAVILVISVLAIYLSMEAKRIADAKALEEKLLAEAEAEAEAKALAEQKAAEEKIRCSTITESAILSGCDLSGMDLRGKNFSNSDLTGANLSGANLIEAVLTAVDFTDANLSGANLSYANLKDTVFTNTNLDGAIFVELNLSGTNLTGTSFNNVNLSGAILSGADFTDATFTGADLTDADLTGASMHNADLVGANISGANFYNADLTGANLSSVNFDNIRFENTNLTNAILVGADLSRVDFTGAILTGANLSGANLTGLDLNNLNLTGANLSGANLTGATLTGATLVNADLSNADLTNANIIGTNLHNSNLSGMNLDNQNLENTILTNANLSGVNLTGVNFRDQDLSGANLSGANLTGVNLTGVILVGTDLTNANLTGAILISADLTNANLSGANLKGADIRGMHITGANLSGAVFDGCIGEARGTPTGNMPICKVL
;
A
#
# COMPACT_ATOMS: atom_id res chain seq x y z
N MET A 1 51.05 21.96 105.10
CA MET A 1 49.86 22.59 104.46
C MET A 1 49.78 22.38 102.95
N LYS A 2 50.75 22.81 102.12
CA LYS A 2 50.66 22.71 100.64
C LYS A 2 50.43 21.30 100.07
N LYS A 3 51.04 20.24 100.64
CA LYS A 3 50.85 18.85 100.16
C LYS A 3 49.43 18.28 100.37
N ILE A 4 48.76 18.64 101.47
CA ILE A 4 47.41 18.14 101.79
C ILE A 4 46.37 18.80 100.87
N ILE A 5 46.55 20.09 100.58
CA ILE A 5 45.71 20.84 99.64
C ILE A 5 45.88 20.27 98.23
N LEU A 6 47.10 19.96 97.80
CA LEU A 6 47.37 19.37 96.48
C LEU A 6 46.73 17.98 96.32
N VAL A 7 46.84 17.10 97.33
CA VAL A 7 46.21 15.77 97.31
C VAL A 7 44.69 15.87 97.29
N SER A 8 44.10 16.81 98.04
CA SER A 8 42.65 17.04 98.06
C SER A 8 42.14 17.59 96.71
N ILE A 9 42.89 18.51 96.09
CA ILE A 9 42.57 19.03 94.75
C ILE A 9 42.66 17.91 93.70
N ILE A 10 43.70 17.07 93.75
CA ILE A 10 43.83 15.93 92.82
C ILE A 10 42.68 14.94 93.01
N ALA A 11 42.28 14.64 94.25
CA ALA A 11 41.15 13.76 94.53
C ALA A 11 39.82 14.35 94.03
N ILE A 12 39.59 15.65 94.23
CA ILE A 12 38.40 16.35 93.73
C ILE A 12 38.39 16.37 92.19
N VAL A 13 39.51 16.67 91.55
CA VAL A 13 39.63 16.66 90.08
C VAL A 13 39.41 15.25 89.54
N ALA A 14 39.94 14.21 90.19
CA ALA A 14 39.70 12.82 89.80
C ALA A 14 38.22 12.42 89.92
N VAL A 15 37.54 12.81 91.01
CA VAL A 15 36.10 12.58 91.19
C VAL A 15 35.28 13.32 90.14
N ILE A 16 35.60 14.58 89.85
CA ILE A 16 34.94 15.37 88.79
C ILE A 16 35.15 14.72 87.42
N LEU A 17 36.36 14.23 87.12
CA LEU A 17 36.66 13.53 85.87
C LEU A 17 35.85 12.23 85.75
N VAL A 18 35.77 11.43 86.81
CA VAL A 18 34.98 10.19 86.83
C VAL A 18 33.49 10.49 86.63
N ILE A 19 32.94 11.51 87.32
CA ILE A 19 31.55 11.94 87.15
C ILE A 19 31.30 12.45 85.74
N SER A 20 32.24 13.22 85.16
CA SER A 20 32.12 13.75 83.80
C SER A 20 32.15 12.64 82.75
N VAL A 21 33.05 11.66 82.88
CA VAL A 21 33.10 10.48 82.00
C VAL A 21 31.84 9.63 82.13
N LEU A 22 31.34 9.43 83.35
CA LEU A 22 30.10 8.69 83.60
C LEU A 22 28.88 9.42 83.01
N ALA A 23 28.81 10.75 83.11
CA ALA A 23 27.74 11.56 82.51
C ALA A 23 27.78 11.52 80.97
N ILE A 24 28.99 11.56 80.36
CA ILE A 24 29.16 11.39 78.91
C ILE A 24 28.72 9.98 78.49
N TYR A 25 29.12 8.94 79.22
CA TYR A 25 28.72 7.56 78.95
C TYR A 25 27.20 7.39 79.02
N LEU A 26 26.56 7.89 80.09
CA LEU A 26 25.10 7.83 80.24
C LEU A 26 24.37 8.62 79.15
N SER A 27 24.91 9.76 78.72
CA SER A 27 24.37 10.56 77.61
C SER A 27 24.48 9.82 76.26
N MET A 28 25.63 9.20 75.99
CA MET A 28 25.83 8.38 74.80
C MET A 28 24.91 7.16 74.78
N GLU A 29 24.74 6.50 75.93
CA GLU A 29 23.86 5.33 76.08
C GLU A 29 22.39 5.72 75.90
N ALA A 30 21.97 6.85 76.49
CA ALA A 30 20.62 7.38 76.29
C ALA A 30 20.34 7.73 74.82
N LYS A 31 21.32 8.34 74.12
CA LYS A 31 21.21 8.61 72.69
C LYS A 31 21.14 7.33 71.88
N ARG A 32 21.98 6.32 72.17
CA ARG A 32 21.95 5.01 71.51
C ARG A 32 20.59 4.33 71.64
N ILE A 33 19.97 4.39 72.82
CA ILE A 33 18.63 3.83 73.05
C ILE A 33 17.56 4.62 72.29
N ALA A 34 17.65 5.95 72.25
CA ALA A 34 16.73 6.79 71.49
C ALA A 34 16.82 6.52 69.97
N ASP A 35 18.04 6.44 69.43
CA ASP A 35 18.29 6.12 68.02
C ASP A 35 17.80 4.70 67.68
N ALA A 36 17.99 3.72 68.58
CA ALA A 36 17.49 2.36 68.39
C ALA A 36 15.95 2.29 68.36
N LYS A 37 15.26 3.02 69.26
CA LYS A 37 13.78 3.11 69.25
C LYS A 37 13.26 3.80 68.00
N ALA A 38 13.89 4.88 67.57
CA ALA A 38 13.51 5.57 66.34
C ALA A 38 13.71 4.68 65.10
N LEU A 39 14.77 3.85 65.09
CA LEU A 39 14.98 2.87 64.03
C LEU A 39 13.93 1.75 64.07
N GLU A 40 13.57 1.25 65.24
CA GLU A 40 12.54 0.23 65.42
C GLU A 40 11.16 0.74 64.96
N GLU A 41 10.75 1.94 65.37
CA GLU A 41 9.51 2.58 64.92
C GLU A 41 9.50 2.79 63.41
N LYS A 42 10.64 3.20 62.83
CA LYS A 42 10.77 3.36 61.38
C LYS A 42 10.64 2.03 60.64
N LEU A 43 11.32 0.98 61.10
CA LEU A 43 11.24 -0.35 60.50
C LEU A 43 9.83 -0.95 60.61
N LEU A 44 9.14 -0.71 61.73
CA LEU A 44 7.76 -1.12 61.93
C LEU A 44 6.82 -0.43 60.92
N ALA A 45 6.97 0.90 60.75
CA ALA A 45 6.18 1.68 59.81
C ALA A 45 6.44 1.26 58.35
N GLU A 46 7.69 0.97 57.97
CA GLU A 46 8.03 0.45 56.64
C GLU A 46 7.40 -0.94 56.40
N ALA A 47 7.45 -1.83 57.39
CA ALA A 47 6.85 -3.16 57.30
C ALA A 47 5.31 -3.13 57.21
N GLU A 48 4.66 -2.24 57.98
CA GLU A 48 3.21 -2.04 57.89
C GLU A 48 2.78 -1.51 56.52
N ALA A 49 3.50 -0.52 55.98
CA ALA A 49 3.23 0.03 54.64
C ALA A 49 3.41 -1.02 53.54
N GLU A 50 4.44 -1.88 53.64
CA GLU A 50 4.66 -2.98 52.69
C GLU A 50 3.52 -4.03 52.78
N ALA A 51 3.08 -4.37 53.99
CA ALA A 51 1.98 -5.31 54.20
C ALA A 51 0.65 -4.78 53.64
N GLU A 52 0.34 -3.49 53.88
CA GLU A 52 -0.87 -2.84 53.34
C GLU A 52 -0.84 -2.77 51.81
N ALA A 53 0.30 -2.41 51.23
CA ALA A 53 0.46 -2.39 49.77
C ALA A 53 0.26 -3.79 49.15
N LYS A 54 0.79 -4.84 49.79
CA LYS A 54 0.61 -6.22 49.35
C LYS A 54 -0.84 -6.67 49.45
N ALA A 55 -1.52 -6.37 50.57
CA ALA A 55 -2.93 -6.73 50.76
C ALA A 55 -3.84 -6.03 49.72
N LEU A 56 -3.58 -4.75 49.43
CA LEU A 56 -4.30 -4.01 48.40
C LEU A 56 -4.06 -4.59 46.99
N ALA A 57 -2.83 -5.03 46.69
CA ALA A 57 -2.51 -5.69 45.43
C ALA A 57 -3.23 -7.04 45.29
N GLU A 58 -3.25 -7.86 46.35
CA GLU A 58 -3.98 -9.13 46.39
C GLU A 58 -5.49 -8.93 46.24
N GLN A 59 -6.06 -7.91 46.89
CA GLN A 59 -7.47 -7.57 46.75
C GLN A 59 -7.81 -7.18 45.30
N LYS A 60 -7.03 -6.27 44.69
CA LYS A 60 -7.24 -5.85 43.29
C LYS A 60 -7.16 -7.03 42.32
N ALA A 61 -6.18 -7.92 42.51
CA ALA A 61 -6.05 -9.13 41.69
C ALA A 61 -7.24 -10.08 41.85
N ALA A 62 -7.80 -10.21 43.05
CA ALA A 62 -9.00 -11.01 43.29
C ALA A 62 -10.24 -10.40 42.62
N GLU A 63 -10.42 -9.08 42.70
CA GLU A 63 -11.50 -8.35 42.04
C GLU A 63 -11.43 -8.49 40.51
N GLU A 64 -10.23 -8.36 39.93
CA GLU A 64 -9.99 -8.56 38.50
C GLU A 64 -10.30 -9.99 38.06
N LYS A 65 -9.88 -10.99 38.83
CA LYS A 65 -10.20 -12.40 38.56
C LYS A 65 -11.70 -12.67 38.59
N ILE A 66 -12.42 -12.09 39.55
CA ILE A 66 -13.89 -12.22 39.62
C ILE A 66 -14.53 -11.56 38.40
N ARG A 67 -14.12 -10.33 38.06
CA ARG A 67 -14.59 -9.61 36.87
C ARG A 67 -14.41 -10.46 35.61
N CYS A 68 -13.19 -10.94 35.35
CA CYS A 68 -12.87 -11.70 34.14
C CYS A 68 -13.49 -13.11 34.10
N SER A 69 -13.98 -13.64 35.22
CA SER A 69 -14.69 -14.93 35.27
C SER A 69 -16.21 -14.80 35.19
N THR A 70 -16.76 -13.59 35.31
CA THR A 70 -18.21 -13.34 35.34
C THR A 70 -18.70 -13.03 33.93
N ILE A 71 -18.93 -14.08 33.15
CA ILE A 71 -19.36 -13.97 31.76
C ILE A 71 -20.88 -13.88 31.70
N THR A 72 -21.39 -12.68 31.48
CA THR A 72 -22.81 -12.35 31.33
C THR A 72 -23.01 -11.34 30.20
N GLU A 73 -24.27 -11.08 29.84
CA GLU A 73 -24.62 -9.97 28.97
C GLU A 73 -24.13 -8.62 29.56
N SER A 74 -23.68 -7.71 28.68
CA SER A 74 -23.13 -6.40 29.03
C SER A 74 -21.95 -6.44 30.01
N ALA A 75 -21.16 -7.51 30.02
CA ALA A 75 -20.01 -7.61 30.91
C ALA A 75 -18.89 -6.66 30.47
N ILE A 76 -18.16 -6.11 31.45
CA ILE A 76 -16.93 -5.34 31.21
C ILE A 76 -15.76 -6.30 31.40
N LEU A 77 -15.24 -6.80 30.28
CA LEU A 77 -14.16 -7.79 30.20
C LEU A 77 -12.93 -7.20 29.51
N SER A 78 -12.83 -5.87 29.43
CA SER A 78 -11.67 -5.19 28.86
C SER A 78 -10.38 -5.58 29.57
N GLY A 79 -9.36 -5.90 28.77
CA GLY A 79 -8.04 -6.38 29.21
C GLY A 79 -8.02 -7.76 29.89
N CYS A 80 -9.15 -8.48 29.95
CA CYS A 80 -9.19 -9.80 30.59
C CYS A 80 -8.42 -10.87 29.80
N ASP A 81 -7.75 -11.77 30.52
CA ASP A 81 -7.18 -12.98 29.93
C ASP A 81 -8.20 -14.12 29.97
N LEU A 82 -8.73 -14.44 28.80
CA LEU A 82 -9.69 -15.50 28.51
C LEU A 82 -9.08 -16.58 27.59
N SER A 83 -7.75 -16.60 27.46
CA SER A 83 -7.07 -17.49 26.52
C SER A 83 -7.32 -18.97 26.81
N GLY A 84 -7.56 -19.75 25.76
CA GLY A 84 -7.82 -21.18 25.81
C GLY A 84 -9.10 -21.60 26.55
N MET A 85 -9.94 -20.65 26.99
CA MET A 85 -11.15 -20.96 27.75
C MET A 85 -12.22 -21.62 26.88
N ASP A 86 -13.00 -22.51 27.48
CA ASP A 86 -14.22 -23.05 26.88
C ASP A 86 -15.40 -22.10 27.13
N LEU A 87 -15.72 -21.30 26.10
CA LEU A 87 -16.72 -20.24 26.11
C LEU A 87 -17.92 -20.57 25.22
N ARG A 88 -18.11 -21.86 24.91
CA ARG A 88 -19.18 -22.33 24.02
C ARG A 88 -20.56 -21.91 24.48
N GLY A 89 -21.35 -21.38 23.55
CA GLY A 89 -22.73 -20.95 23.79
C GLY A 89 -22.88 -19.81 24.81
N LYS A 90 -21.79 -19.19 25.27
CA LYS A 90 -21.85 -18.09 26.23
C LYS A 90 -22.41 -16.84 25.57
N ASN A 91 -23.17 -16.08 26.35
CA ASN A 91 -23.74 -14.82 25.92
C ASN A 91 -22.84 -13.66 26.36
N PHE A 92 -22.20 -13.01 25.40
CA PHE A 92 -21.41 -11.80 25.58
C PHE A 92 -22.12 -10.58 24.99
N SER A 93 -23.39 -10.65 24.63
CA SER A 93 -24.07 -9.54 23.93
C SER A 93 -23.84 -8.21 24.65
N ASN A 94 -23.48 -7.18 23.88
CA ASN A 94 -23.18 -5.82 24.39
C ASN A 94 -22.00 -5.74 25.38
N SER A 95 -21.14 -6.75 25.45
CA SER A 95 -19.97 -6.74 26.34
C SER A 95 -18.80 -5.97 25.73
N ASP A 96 -18.02 -5.34 26.60
CA ASP A 96 -16.74 -4.71 26.27
C ASP A 96 -15.63 -5.74 26.44
N LEU A 97 -15.01 -6.15 25.34
CA LEU A 97 -13.84 -7.05 25.29
C LEU A 97 -12.61 -6.33 24.73
N THR A 98 -12.57 -4.99 24.84
CA THR A 98 -11.44 -4.23 24.33
C THR A 98 -10.13 -4.63 24.98
N GLY A 99 -9.10 -4.89 24.17
CA GLY A 99 -7.79 -5.36 24.62
C GLY A 99 -7.77 -6.73 25.32
N ALA A 100 -8.88 -7.49 25.30
CA ALA A 100 -8.94 -8.80 25.94
C ALA A 100 -8.12 -9.84 25.17
N ASN A 101 -7.56 -10.82 25.88
CA ASN A 101 -6.86 -11.96 25.27
C ASN A 101 -7.79 -13.18 25.23
N LEU A 102 -8.29 -13.52 24.05
CA LEU A 102 -9.09 -14.72 23.79
C LEU A 102 -8.35 -15.72 22.89
N SER A 103 -7.01 -15.66 22.84
CA SER A 103 -6.24 -16.55 21.97
C SER A 103 -6.53 -18.03 22.27
N GLY A 104 -6.83 -18.80 21.23
CA GLY A 104 -7.21 -20.21 21.32
C GLY A 104 -8.51 -20.50 22.08
N ALA A 105 -9.31 -19.50 22.43
CA ALA A 105 -10.58 -19.71 23.13
C ALA A 105 -11.60 -20.41 22.22
N ASN A 106 -12.48 -21.21 22.83
CA ASN A 106 -13.55 -21.90 22.13
C ASN A 106 -14.86 -21.12 22.26
N LEU A 107 -15.22 -20.37 21.23
CA LEU A 107 -16.41 -19.51 21.14
C LEU A 107 -17.49 -20.12 20.23
N ILE A 108 -17.48 -21.43 20.00
CA ILE A 108 -18.51 -22.09 19.17
C ILE A 108 -19.90 -21.76 19.72
N GLU A 109 -20.81 -21.33 18.84
CA GLU A 109 -22.19 -20.94 19.17
C GLU A 109 -22.31 -19.79 20.20
N ALA A 110 -21.22 -19.06 20.51
CA ALA A 110 -21.29 -17.91 21.39
C ALA A 110 -22.17 -16.81 20.79
N VAL A 111 -22.90 -16.10 21.65
CA VAL A 111 -23.69 -14.93 21.26
C VAL A 111 -22.83 -13.69 21.46
N LEU A 112 -22.32 -13.14 20.37
CA LEU A 112 -21.37 -12.04 20.34
C LEU A 112 -21.97 -10.77 19.73
N THR A 113 -23.30 -10.62 19.79
CA THR A 113 -24.00 -9.50 19.18
C THR A 113 -23.60 -8.18 19.82
N ALA A 114 -23.22 -7.19 19.01
CA ALA A 114 -22.80 -5.86 19.46
C ALA A 114 -21.66 -5.89 20.50
N VAL A 115 -20.74 -6.84 20.35
CA VAL A 115 -19.52 -6.91 21.16
C VAL A 115 -18.45 -5.98 20.57
N ASP A 116 -17.68 -5.33 21.45
CA ASP A 116 -16.48 -4.57 21.07
C ASP A 116 -15.21 -5.39 21.35
N PHE A 117 -14.55 -5.85 20.28
CA PHE A 117 -13.25 -6.53 20.32
C PHE A 117 -12.09 -5.60 19.99
N THR A 118 -12.25 -4.28 20.05
CA THR A 118 -11.17 -3.35 19.68
C THR A 118 -9.86 -3.69 20.40
N ASP A 119 -8.77 -3.83 19.63
CA ASP A 119 -7.44 -4.23 20.09
C ASP A 119 -7.36 -5.61 20.80
N ALA A 120 -8.39 -6.46 20.70
CA ALA A 120 -8.40 -7.79 21.30
C ALA A 120 -7.55 -8.80 20.50
N ASN A 121 -7.15 -9.88 21.17
CA ASN A 121 -6.45 -11.00 20.54
C ASN A 121 -7.35 -12.24 20.49
N LEU A 122 -7.83 -12.61 19.31
CA LEU A 122 -8.61 -13.82 19.03
C LEU A 122 -7.83 -14.83 18.17
N SER A 123 -6.50 -14.73 18.12
CA SER A 123 -5.67 -15.64 17.31
C SER A 123 -5.92 -17.10 17.69
N GLY A 124 -6.16 -17.95 16.68
CA GLY A 124 -6.48 -19.36 16.85
C GLY A 124 -7.78 -19.67 17.59
N ALA A 125 -8.61 -18.67 17.93
CA ALA A 125 -9.90 -18.89 18.56
C ALA A 125 -10.87 -19.58 17.58
N ASN A 126 -11.82 -20.36 18.09
CA ASN A 126 -12.84 -20.99 17.27
C ASN A 126 -14.17 -20.25 17.43
N LEU A 127 -14.58 -19.53 16.39
CA LEU A 127 -15.83 -18.75 16.33
C LEU A 127 -16.90 -19.42 15.44
N SER A 128 -16.76 -20.72 15.17
CA SER A 128 -17.72 -21.43 14.32
C SER A 128 -19.15 -21.28 14.85
N TYR A 129 -20.09 -20.90 13.98
CA TYR A 129 -21.49 -20.68 14.33
C TYR A 129 -21.75 -19.59 15.39
N ALA A 130 -20.76 -18.75 15.73
CA ALA A 130 -20.97 -17.63 16.64
C ALA A 130 -21.82 -16.54 15.96
N ASN A 131 -22.71 -15.88 16.72
CA ASN A 131 -23.50 -14.75 16.21
C ASN A 131 -22.72 -13.45 16.36
N LEU A 132 -22.10 -13.00 15.27
CA LEU A 132 -21.22 -11.83 15.18
C LEU A 132 -21.93 -10.56 14.70
N LYS A 133 -23.26 -10.54 14.70
CA LYS A 133 -24.01 -9.37 14.23
C LYS A 133 -23.63 -8.10 15.00
N ASP A 134 -23.41 -7.00 14.27
CA ASP A 134 -23.10 -5.67 14.81
C ASP A 134 -21.82 -5.62 15.68
N THR A 135 -20.93 -6.61 15.54
CA THR A 135 -19.66 -6.67 16.29
C THR A 135 -18.62 -5.71 15.70
N VAL A 136 -17.77 -5.15 16.57
CA VAL A 136 -16.63 -4.30 16.19
C VAL A 136 -15.33 -5.08 16.38
N PHE A 137 -14.53 -5.18 15.31
CA PHE A 137 -13.23 -5.86 15.31
C PHE A 137 -12.04 -4.93 15.08
N THR A 138 -12.18 -3.63 15.33
CA THR A 138 -11.12 -2.65 15.04
C THR A 138 -9.76 -3.09 15.60
N ASN A 139 -8.73 -3.20 14.76
CA ASN A 139 -7.38 -3.67 15.13
C ASN A 139 -7.33 -5.03 15.85
N THR A 140 -8.33 -5.89 15.63
CA THR A 140 -8.38 -7.21 16.28
C THR A 140 -7.47 -8.20 15.57
N ASN A 141 -6.79 -9.06 16.33
CA ASN A 141 -6.05 -10.17 15.77
C ASN A 141 -6.94 -11.42 15.65
N LEU A 142 -7.30 -11.82 14.43
CA LEU A 142 -8.01 -13.07 14.11
C LEU A 142 -7.12 -14.11 13.42
N ASP A 143 -5.79 -13.95 13.47
CA ASP A 143 -4.87 -14.83 12.75
C ASP A 143 -5.07 -16.30 13.14
N GLY A 144 -5.27 -17.15 12.13
CA GLY A 144 -5.54 -18.57 12.31
C GLY A 144 -6.83 -18.91 13.06
N ALA A 145 -7.72 -17.94 13.30
CA ALA A 145 -9.04 -18.20 13.87
C ALA A 145 -9.86 -19.12 12.93
N ILE A 146 -10.73 -19.93 13.54
CA ILE A 146 -11.54 -20.91 12.83
C ILE A 146 -12.97 -20.40 12.73
N PHE A 147 -13.49 -20.39 11.51
CA PHE A 147 -14.87 -20.05 11.20
C PHE A 147 -15.54 -21.16 10.39
N VAL A 148 -16.84 -21.35 10.62
CA VAL A 148 -17.75 -22.14 9.79
C VAL A 148 -19.04 -21.35 9.70
N GLU A 149 -19.55 -21.15 8.47
CA GLU A 149 -20.74 -20.33 8.17
C GLU A 149 -20.62 -18.87 8.67
N LEU A 150 -19.55 -18.19 8.25
CA LEU A 150 -19.28 -16.82 8.69
C LEU A 150 -20.16 -15.80 7.96
N ASN A 151 -20.93 -15.02 8.73
CA ASN A 151 -21.61 -13.83 8.25
C ASN A 151 -21.11 -12.58 9.01
N LEU A 152 -20.42 -11.73 8.28
CA LEU A 152 -19.89 -10.43 8.73
C LEU A 152 -20.43 -9.29 7.86
N SER A 153 -21.62 -9.46 7.28
CA SER A 153 -22.22 -8.43 6.43
C SER A 153 -22.34 -7.10 7.18
N GLY A 154 -21.80 -6.02 6.62
CA GLY A 154 -21.88 -4.68 7.19
C GLY A 154 -21.08 -4.45 8.49
N THR A 155 -20.27 -5.40 8.94
CA THR A 155 -19.49 -5.23 10.17
C THR A 155 -18.27 -4.32 9.97
N ASN A 156 -17.86 -3.61 11.03
CA ASN A 156 -16.61 -2.84 11.02
C ASN A 156 -15.43 -3.74 11.41
N LEU A 157 -14.54 -3.95 10.44
CA LEU A 157 -13.35 -4.80 10.49
C LEU A 157 -12.08 -3.97 10.19
N THR A 158 -12.12 -2.66 10.42
CA THR A 158 -11.00 -1.75 10.15
C THR A 158 -9.73 -2.21 10.88
N GLY A 159 -8.60 -2.31 10.18
CA GLY A 159 -7.31 -2.71 10.75
C GLY A 159 -7.25 -4.16 11.27
N THR A 160 -8.27 -4.97 11.02
CA THR A 160 -8.34 -6.36 11.53
C THR A 160 -7.33 -7.25 10.80
N SER A 161 -6.70 -8.16 11.53
CA SER A 161 -5.77 -9.14 10.98
C SER A 161 -6.46 -10.49 10.74
N PHE A 162 -6.55 -10.90 9.48
CA PHE A 162 -7.14 -12.17 9.02
C PHE A 162 -6.07 -13.09 8.40
N ASN A 163 -4.81 -13.01 8.85
CA ASN A 163 -3.74 -13.74 8.19
C ASN A 163 -3.93 -15.26 8.36
N ASN A 164 -3.80 -15.99 7.26
CA ASN A 164 -4.00 -17.44 7.18
C ASN A 164 -5.38 -17.91 7.69
N VAL A 165 -6.40 -17.05 7.67
CA VAL A 165 -7.77 -17.41 8.04
C VAL A 165 -8.50 -18.01 6.84
N ASN A 166 -9.32 -19.04 7.10
CA ASN A 166 -10.25 -19.55 6.11
C ASN A 166 -11.57 -18.78 6.19
N LEU A 167 -11.81 -17.95 5.17
CA LEU A 167 -13.02 -17.16 4.92
C LEU A 167 -13.77 -17.67 3.67
N SER A 168 -13.52 -18.91 3.24
CA SER A 168 -14.16 -19.45 2.04
C SER A 168 -15.69 -19.48 2.19
N GLY A 169 -16.40 -18.96 1.19
CA GLY A 169 -17.85 -18.83 1.18
C GLY A 169 -18.43 -17.86 2.22
N ALA A 170 -17.59 -17.05 2.88
CA ALA A 170 -18.05 -16.10 3.88
C ALA A 170 -18.95 -15.01 3.26
N ILE A 171 -19.96 -14.57 4.02
CA ILE A 171 -20.82 -13.45 3.64
C ILE A 171 -20.22 -12.19 4.25
N LEU A 172 -19.55 -11.38 3.42
CA LEU A 172 -18.80 -10.18 3.80
C LEU A 172 -19.36 -8.92 3.13
N SER A 173 -20.57 -8.99 2.57
CA SER A 173 -21.20 -7.92 1.80
C SER A 173 -21.31 -6.64 2.63
N GLY A 174 -20.81 -5.53 2.09
CA GLY A 174 -20.85 -4.20 2.73
C GLY A 174 -20.00 -4.05 3.99
N ALA A 175 -19.17 -5.03 4.34
CA ALA A 175 -18.26 -4.92 5.48
C ALA A 175 -17.15 -3.88 5.21
N ASP A 176 -16.61 -3.31 6.29
CA ASP A 176 -15.50 -2.34 6.21
C ASP A 176 -14.18 -2.98 6.66
N PHE A 177 -13.30 -3.24 5.71
CA PHE A 177 -11.97 -3.82 5.84
C PHE A 177 -10.87 -2.78 5.58
N THR A 178 -11.14 -1.50 5.80
CA THR A 178 -10.12 -0.45 5.66
C THR A 178 -8.88 -0.81 6.49
N ASP A 179 -7.70 -0.76 5.87
CA ASP A 179 -6.40 -1.11 6.47
C ASP A 179 -6.30 -2.55 7.04
N ALA A 180 -7.23 -3.46 6.72
CA ALA A 180 -7.20 -4.85 7.18
C ALA A 180 -6.12 -5.67 6.45
N THR A 181 -5.65 -6.75 7.08
CA THR A 181 -4.65 -7.67 6.48
C THR A 181 -5.22 -9.07 6.28
N PHE A 182 -4.90 -9.68 5.14
CA PHE A 182 -5.40 -10.98 4.69
C PHE A 182 -4.27 -11.86 4.16
N THR A 183 -3.04 -11.69 4.66
CA THR A 183 -1.88 -12.40 4.11
C THR A 183 -2.09 -13.91 4.19
N GLY A 184 -2.09 -14.57 3.02
CA GLY A 184 -2.34 -16.01 2.91
C GLY A 184 -3.74 -16.49 3.31
N ALA A 185 -4.71 -15.58 3.46
CA ALA A 185 -6.10 -15.94 3.76
C ALA A 185 -6.77 -16.63 2.57
N ASP A 186 -7.74 -17.49 2.85
CA ASP A 186 -8.57 -18.13 1.83
C ASP A 186 -9.94 -17.45 1.79
N LEU A 187 -10.21 -16.65 0.75
CA LEU A 187 -11.49 -16.00 0.47
C LEU A 187 -12.23 -16.66 -0.70
N THR A 188 -11.93 -17.93 -1.01
CA THR A 188 -12.56 -18.63 -2.14
C THR A 188 -14.09 -18.55 -2.06
N ASP A 189 -14.74 -18.10 -3.13
CA ASP A 189 -16.20 -17.94 -3.26
C ASP A 189 -16.85 -17.02 -2.20
N ALA A 190 -16.09 -16.15 -1.52
CA ALA A 190 -16.62 -15.19 -0.56
C ALA A 190 -17.45 -14.08 -1.25
N ASP A 191 -18.50 -13.59 -0.59
CA ASP A 191 -19.29 -12.45 -1.06
C ASP A 191 -18.78 -11.14 -0.44
N LEU A 192 -18.04 -10.36 -1.23
CA LEU A 192 -17.49 -9.05 -0.86
C LEU A 192 -18.25 -7.91 -1.56
N THR A 193 -19.49 -8.14 -1.98
CA THR A 193 -20.31 -7.13 -2.66
C THR A 193 -20.38 -5.85 -1.86
N GLY A 194 -19.96 -4.72 -2.45
CA GLY A 194 -20.00 -3.40 -1.83
C GLY A 194 -19.12 -3.24 -0.59
N ALA A 195 -18.19 -4.16 -0.32
CA ALA A 195 -17.26 -4.04 0.81
C ALA A 195 -16.28 -2.88 0.59
N SER A 196 -15.91 -2.19 1.68
CA SER A 196 -14.79 -1.24 1.70
C SER A 196 -13.51 -2.00 2.04
N MET A 197 -12.49 -1.90 1.21
CA MET A 197 -11.18 -2.54 1.41
C MET A 197 -10.05 -1.55 1.13
N HIS A 198 -10.26 -0.28 1.48
CA HIS A 198 -9.28 0.77 1.28
C HIS A 198 -7.96 0.42 1.97
N ASN A 199 -6.85 0.43 1.22
CA ASN A 199 -5.51 0.05 1.65
C ASN A 199 -5.39 -1.35 2.31
N ALA A 200 -6.36 -2.25 2.10
CA ALA A 200 -6.26 -3.60 2.63
C ALA A 200 -5.06 -4.34 2.02
N ASP A 201 -4.39 -5.17 2.80
CA ASP A 201 -3.27 -6.01 2.35
C ASP A 201 -3.75 -7.43 2.10
N LEU A 202 -3.84 -7.84 0.83
CA LEU A 202 -4.26 -9.17 0.41
C LEU A 202 -3.10 -10.03 -0.10
N VAL A 203 -1.84 -9.70 0.20
CA VAL A 203 -0.70 -10.43 -0.37
C VAL A 203 -0.78 -11.94 -0.16
N GLY A 204 -0.74 -12.69 -1.26
CA GLY A 204 -0.80 -14.16 -1.21
C GLY A 204 -2.17 -14.75 -0.84
N ALA A 205 -3.21 -13.93 -0.68
CA ALA A 205 -4.56 -14.42 -0.45
C ALA A 205 -5.09 -15.18 -1.68
N ASN A 206 -5.92 -16.19 -1.43
CA ASN A 206 -6.69 -16.85 -2.47
C ASN A 206 -8.09 -16.23 -2.54
N ILE A 207 -8.37 -15.48 -3.60
CA ILE A 207 -9.69 -14.86 -3.79
C ILE A 207 -10.49 -15.55 -4.89
N SER A 208 -10.11 -16.76 -5.31
CA SER A 208 -10.74 -17.41 -6.46
C SER A 208 -12.27 -17.48 -6.34
N GLY A 209 -12.99 -17.07 -7.38
CA GLY A 209 -14.45 -17.07 -7.41
C GLY A 209 -15.15 -16.05 -6.50
N ALA A 210 -14.42 -15.28 -5.69
CA ALA A 210 -15.00 -14.26 -4.82
C ALA A 210 -15.70 -13.14 -5.61
N ASN A 211 -16.74 -12.56 -5.02
CA ASN A 211 -17.55 -11.51 -5.65
C ASN A 211 -17.18 -10.12 -5.12
N PHE A 212 -16.58 -9.28 -5.96
CA PHE A 212 -16.18 -7.90 -5.64
C PHE A 212 -17.08 -6.83 -6.28
N TYR A 213 -18.32 -7.19 -6.67
CA TYR A 213 -19.23 -6.26 -7.31
C TYR A 213 -19.43 -4.99 -6.47
N ASN A 214 -19.17 -3.81 -7.06
CA ASN A 214 -19.21 -2.50 -6.39
C ASN A 214 -18.31 -2.35 -5.14
N ALA A 215 -17.33 -3.23 -4.92
CA ALA A 215 -16.40 -3.08 -3.82
C ALA A 215 -15.39 -1.95 -4.06
N ASP A 216 -14.86 -1.37 -2.98
CA ASP A 216 -13.81 -0.36 -3.02
C ASP A 216 -12.47 -0.95 -2.58
N LEU A 217 -11.56 -1.18 -3.52
CA LEU A 217 -10.20 -1.65 -3.31
C LEU A 217 -9.16 -0.54 -3.54
N THR A 218 -9.54 0.73 -3.31
CA THR A 218 -8.63 1.86 -3.48
C THR A 218 -7.37 1.66 -2.63
N GLY A 219 -6.19 1.67 -3.25
CA GLY A 219 -4.91 1.50 -2.57
C GLY A 219 -4.62 0.08 -2.05
N ALA A 220 -5.50 -0.89 -2.27
CA ALA A 220 -5.32 -2.25 -1.77
C ALA A 220 -4.08 -2.93 -2.41
N ASN A 221 -3.38 -3.73 -1.61
CA ASN A 221 -2.26 -4.52 -2.09
C ASN A 221 -2.73 -5.92 -2.51
N LEU A 222 -2.75 -6.16 -3.81
CA LEU A 222 -3.20 -7.40 -4.44
C LEU A 222 -2.02 -8.17 -5.09
N SER A 223 -0.79 -7.91 -4.63
CA SER A 223 0.40 -8.57 -5.17
C SER A 223 0.39 -10.06 -4.80
N SER A 224 0.75 -10.93 -5.75
CA SER A 224 0.78 -12.39 -5.56
C SER A 224 -0.57 -13.03 -5.16
N VAL A 225 -1.68 -12.37 -5.43
CA VAL A 225 -3.04 -12.91 -5.21
C VAL A 225 -3.40 -13.91 -6.31
N ASN A 226 -4.17 -14.95 -5.96
CA ASN A 226 -4.77 -15.84 -6.96
C ASN A 226 -6.10 -15.25 -7.49
N PHE A 227 -6.12 -14.80 -8.75
CA PHE A 227 -7.28 -14.19 -9.41
C PHE A 227 -8.13 -15.17 -10.25
N ASP A 228 -7.99 -16.48 -10.04
CA ASP A 228 -8.73 -17.47 -10.83
C ASP A 228 -10.26 -17.24 -10.78
N ASN A 229 -10.85 -17.01 -11.95
CA ASN A 229 -12.29 -16.76 -12.16
C ASN A 229 -12.84 -15.50 -11.44
N ILE A 230 -12.05 -14.45 -11.32
CA ILE A 230 -12.48 -13.18 -10.72
C ILE A 230 -13.15 -12.24 -11.73
N ARG A 231 -14.20 -11.55 -11.26
CA ARG A 231 -14.79 -10.39 -11.91
C ARG A 231 -14.72 -9.18 -10.99
N PHE A 232 -14.07 -8.11 -11.47
CA PHE A 232 -14.02 -6.81 -10.81
C PHE A 232 -15.08 -5.85 -11.38
N GLU A 233 -16.30 -6.37 -11.59
CA GLU A 233 -17.35 -5.59 -12.21
C GLU A 233 -17.74 -4.39 -11.33
N ASN A 234 -17.60 -3.17 -11.89
CA ASN A 234 -17.80 -1.90 -11.18
C ASN A 234 -16.98 -1.75 -9.89
N THR A 235 -15.86 -2.45 -9.78
CA THR A 235 -14.96 -2.35 -8.62
C THR A 235 -14.03 -1.14 -8.75
N ASN A 236 -13.81 -0.41 -7.66
CA ASN A 236 -12.81 0.66 -7.63
C ASN A 236 -11.43 0.10 -7.25
N LEU A 237 -10.49 0.10 -8.20
CA LEU A 237 -9.09 -0.33 -8.03
C LEU A 237 -8.12 0.86 -8.12
N THR A 238 -8.60 2.07 -7.81
CA THR A 238 -7.77 3.28 -7.87
C THR A 238 -6.52 3.12 -6.99
N ASN A 239 -5.34 3.34 -7.54
CA ASN A 239 -4.05 3.15 -6.86
C ASN A 239 -3.79 1.73 -6.29
N ALA A 240 -4.55 0.71 -6.70
CA ALA A 240 -4.32 -0.66 -6.25
C ALA A 240 -2.96 -1.19 -6.75
N ILE A 241 -2.34 -2.07 -5.95
CA ILE A 241 -1.01 -2.64 -6.25
C ILE A 241 -1.20 -4.07 -6.78
N LEU A 242 -0.91 -4.27 -8.06
CA LEU A 242 -1.11 -5.49 -8.84
C LEU A 242 0.21 -5.96 -9.51
N VAL A 243 1.33 -5.68 -8.86
CA VAL A 243 2.68 -5.90 -9.42
C VAL A 243 2.89 -7.38 -9.73
N GLY A 244 3.23 -7.69 -10.98
CA GLY A 244 3.51 -9.05 -11.43
C GLY A 244 2.33 -10.01 -11.36
N ALA A 245 1.10 -9.52 -11.14
CA ALA A 245 -0.09 -10.37 -11.03
C ALA A 245 -0.41 -11.07 -12.35
N ASP A 246 -0.89 -12.33 -12.27
CA ASP A 246 -1.53 -12.99 -13.42
C ASP A 246 -2.99 -12.56 -13.50
N LEU A 247 -3.29 -11.69 -14.46
CA LEU A 247 -4.61 -11.11 -14.67
C LEU A 247 -5.26 -11.62 -15.96
N SER A 248 -4.64 -12.57 -16.67
CA SER A 248 -5.03 -13.02 -18.02
C SER A 248 -6.45 -13.60 -18.14
N ARG A 249 -7.13 -13.82 -17.01
CA ARG A 249 -8.49 -14.36 -16.92
C ARG A 249 -9.45 -13.50 -16.11
N VAL A 250 -9.04 -12.27 -15.78
CA VAL A 250 -9.83 -11.34 -14.97
C VAL A 250 -10.72 -10.49 -15.86
N ASP A 251 -11.98 -10.36 -15.45
CA ASP A 251 -12.93 -9.43 -16.08
C ASP A 251 -12.89 -8.07 -15.35
N PHE A 252 -12.47 -7.02 -16.05
CA PHE A 252 -12.40 -5.64 -15.56
C PHE A 252 -13.58 -4.78 -16.02
N THR A 253 -14.68 -5.35 -16.51
CA THR A 253 -15.82 -4.59 -17.03
C THR A 253 -16.31 -3.54 -16.01
N GLY A 254 -16.20 -2.26 -16.36
CA GLY A 254 -16.62 -1.15 -15.50
C GLY A 254 -15.69 -0.85 -14.31
N ALA A 255 -14.57 -1.56 -14.17
CA ALA A 255 -13.59 -1.30 -13.12
C ALA A 255 -12.87 0.05 -13.32
N ILE A 256 -12.46 0.68 -12.22
CA ILE A 256 -11.66 1.92 -12.25
C ILE A 256 -10.22 1.58 -11.86
N LEU A 257 -9.27 1.74 -12.78
CA LEU A 257 -7.84 1.43 -12.56
C LEU A 257 -6.94 2.67 -12.58
N THR A 258 -7.51 3.85 -12.26
CA THR A 258 -6.74 5.11 -12.21
C THR A 258 -5.57 4.97 -11.23
N GLY A 259 -4.35 5.25 -11.68
CA GLY A 259 -3.15 5.18 -10.84
C GLY A 259 -2.75 3.77 -10.37
N ALA A 260 -3.43 2.71 -10.83
CA ALA A 260 -3.11 1.35 -10.42
C ALA A 260 -1.68 0.96 -10.85
N ASN A 261 -0.99 0.19 -9.99
CA ASN A 261 0.34 -0.32 -10.29
C ASN A 261 0.25 -1.75 -10.84
N LEU A 262 0.26 -1.87 -12.16
CA LEU A 262 0.21 -3.09 -12.96
C LEU A 262 1.59 -3.46 -13.51
N SER A 263 2.68 -2.96 -12.94
CA SER A 263 4.03 -3.19 -13.49
C SER A 263 4.34 -4.69 -13.52
N GLY A 264 4.77 -5.19 -14.69
CA GLY A 264 5.07 -6.61 -14.90
C GLY A 264 3.87 -7.55 -14.90
N ALA A 265 2.62 -7.04 -14.83
CA ALA A 265 1.43 -7.89 -14.80
C ALA A 265 1.19 -8.60 -16.14
N ASN A 266 0.57 -9.78 -16.10
CA ASN A 266 0.12 -10.50 -17.28
C ASN A 266 -1.34 -10.13 -17.62
N LEU A 267 -1.51 -9.32 -18.67
CA LEU A 267 -2.79 -8.83 -19.19
C LEU A 267 -3.09 -9.43 -20.58
N THR A 268 -2.48 -10.57 -20.91
CA THR A 268 -2.59 -11.20 -22.24
C THR A 268 -4.04 -11.45 -22.62
N GLY A 269 -4.43 -10.97 -23.81
CA GLY A 269 -5.74 -11.24 -24.43
C GLY A 269 -6.94 -10.59 -23.74
N LEU A 270 -6.74 -9.72 -22.76
CA LEU A 270 -7.84 -9.09 -22.03
C LEU A 270 -8.60 -8.06 -22.87
N ASP A 271 -9.90 -7.97 -22.62
CA ASP A 271 -10.72 -6.85 -23.05
C ASP A 271 -10.59 -5.69 -22.05
N LEU A 272 -9.86 -4.65 -22.47
CA LEU A 272 -9.64 -3.40 -21.73
C LEU A 272 -10.29 -2.21 -22.45
N ASN A 273 -11.26 -2.46 -23.34
CA ASN A 273 -11.88 -1.42 -24.14
C ASN A 273 -12.56 -0.37 -23.25
N ASN A 274 -12.35 0.91 -23.58
CA ASN A 274 -12.92 2.06 -22.85
C ASN A 274 -12.57 2.16 -21.35
N LEU A 275 -11.63 1.35 -20.84
CA LEU A 275 -11.22 1.46 -19.44
C LEU A 275 -10.46 2.75 -19.16
N ASN A 276 -10.63 3.28 -17.95
CA ASN A 276 -9.83 4.39 -17.45
C ASN A 276 -8.61 3.87 -16.67
N LEU A 277 -7.46 4.00 -17.31
CA LEU A 277 -6.11 3.64 -16.83
C LEU A 277 -5.24 4.90 -16.69
N THR A 278 -5.86 6.07 -16.46
CA THR A 278 -5.14 7.34 -16.29
C THR A 278 -4.11 7.22 -15.17
N GLY A 279 -2.85 7.54 -15.45
CA GLY A 279 -1.74 7.47 -14.50
C GLY A 279 -1.35 6.06 -14.05
N ALA A 280 -1.90 5.00 -14.65
CA ALA A 280 -1.54 3.63 -14.29
C ALA A 280 -0.07 3.33 -14.65
N ASN A 281 0.59 2.51 -13.83
CA ASN A 281 1.91 1.98 -14.13
C ASN A 281 1.78 0.59 -14.75
N LEU A 282 2.02 0.49 -16.05
CA LEU A 282 2.03 -0.73 -16.86
C LEU A 282 3.46 -1.09 -17.32
N SER A 283 4.49 -0.54 -16.68
CA SER A 283 5.88 -0.79 -17.09
C SER A 283 6.21 -2.28 -17.07
N GLY A 284 6.74 -2.79 -18.18
CA GLY A 284 7.06 -4.20 -18.38
C GLY A 284 5.85 -5.16 -18.37
N ALA A 285 4.61 -4.66 -18.39
CA ALA A 285 3.42 -5.52 -18.44
C ALA A 285 3.32 -6.26 -19.78
N ASN A 286 2.74 -7.46 -19.76
CA ASN A 286 2.45 -8.22 -20.97
C ASN A 286 1.00 -7.97 -21.40
N LEU A 287 0.80 -7.19 -22.46
CA LEU A 287 -0.49 -6.86 -23.06
C LEU A 287 -0.70 -7.58 -24.40
N THR A 288 0.02 -8.68 -24.65
CA THR A 288 -0.05 -9.41 -25.92
C THR A 288 -1.49 -9.77 -26.26
N GLY A 289 -1.96 -9.36 -27.45
CA GLY A 289 -3.30 -9.66 -27.94
C GLY A 289 -4.45 -8.98 -27.18
N ALA A 290 -4.19 -8.09 -26.22
CA ALA A 290 -5.24 -7.36 -25.51
C ALA A 290 -5.95 -6.34 -26.42
N THR A 291 -7.20 -5.99 -26.10
CA THR A 291 -7.95 -4.94 -26.81
C THR A 291 -8.13 -3.72 -25.93
N LEU A 292 -7.60 -2.57 -26.35
CA LEU A 292 -7.60 -1.30 -25.62
C LEU A 292 -8.34 -0.20 -26.41
N THR A 293 -9.27 -0.57 -27.28
CA THR A 293 -9.98 0.39 -28.14
C THR A 293 -10.69 1.43 -27.28
N GLY A 294 -10.39 2.70 -27.51
CA GLY A 294 -10.96 3.83 -26.74
C GLY A 294 -10.52 3.92 -25.27
N ALA A 295 -9.60 3.07 -24.81
CA ALA A 295 -9.09 3.14 -23.44
C ALA A 295 -8.35 4.47 -23.19
N THR A 296 -8.39 4.95 -21.95
CA THR A 296 -7.71 6.18 -21.53
C THR A 296 -6.48 5.85 -20.71
N LEU A 297 -5.29 6.11 -21.27
CA LEU A 297 -3.97 5.89 -20.66
C LEU A 297 -3.19 7.21 -20.51
N VAL A 298 -3.89 8.30 -20.25
CA VAL A 298 -3.28 9.61 -20.07
C VAL A 298 -2.31 9.58 -18.88
N ASN A 299 -1.08 10.08 -19.06
CA ASN A 299 0.00 10.03 -18.07
C ASN A 299 0.39 8.61 -17.59
N ALA A 300 -0.01 7.53 -18.28
CA ALA A 300 0.36 6.18 -17.90
C ALA A 300 1.83 5.85 -18.25
N ASP A 301 2.44 4.92 -17.51
CA ASP A 301 3.76 4.39 -17.83
C ASP A 301 3.64 3.01 -18.48
N LEU A 302 3.88 2.90 -19.78
CA LEU A 302 3.93 1.65 -20.54
C LEU A 302 5.37 1.26 -20.91
N SER A 303 6.39 1.85 -20.28
CA SER A 303 7.78 1.59 -20.68
C SER A 303 8.11 0.10 -20.66
N ASN A 304 8.71 -0.39 -21.74
CA ASN A 304 9.05 -1.80 -21.94
C ASN A 304 7.86 -2.79 -21.89
N ALA A 305 6.61 -2.33 -21.96
CA ALA A 305 5.46 -3.22 -22.06
C ALA A 305 5.41 -3.93 -23.42
N ASP A 306 4.80 -5.13 -23.46
CA ASP A 306 4.63 -5.91 -24.69
C ASP A 306 3.21 -5.72 -25.25
N LEU A 307 3.09 -5.00 -26.37
CA LEU A 307 1.85 -4.78 -27.11
C LEU A 307 1.75 -5.66 -28.38
N THR A 308 2.49 -6.76 -28.45
CA THR A 308 2.46 -7.65 -29.62
C THR A 308 1.03 -8.10 -29.91
N ASN A 309 0.56 -7.85 -31.14
CA ASN A 309 -0.82 -8.11 -31.58
C ASN A 309 -1.95 -7.44 -30.76
N ALA A 310 -1.65 -6.47 -29.91
CA ALA A 310 -2.67 -5.73 -29.18
C ALA A 310 -3.43 -4.77 -30.12
N ASN A 311 -4.71 -4.52 -29.83
CA ASN A 311 -5.49 -3.51 -30.54
C ASN A 311 -5.57 -2.22 -29.72
N ILE A 312 -4.79 -1.21 -30.13
CA ILE A 312 -4.73 0.11 -29.47
C ILE A 312 -5.36 1.25 -30.30
N ILE A 313 -6.26 0.89 -31.22
CA ILE A 313 -6.95 1.88 -32.06
C ILE A 313 -7.79 2.83 -31.19
N GLY A 314 -7.66 4.14 -31.42
CA GLY A 314 -8.43 5.14 -30.69
C GLY A 314 -8.04 5.29 -29.20
N THR A 315 -6.98 4.63 -28.74
CA THR A 315 -6.51 4.74 -27.36
C THR A 315 -5.95 6.15 -27.10
N ASN A 316 -6.23 6.71 -25.93
CA ASN A 316 -5.67 7.99 -25.51
C ASN A 316 -4.37 7.79 -24.72
N LEU A 317 -3.23 8.06 -25.35
CA LEU A 317 -1.88 7.93 -24.80
C LEU A 317 -1.21 9.29 -24.57
N HIS A 318 -2.00 10.37 -24.43
CA HIS A 318 -1.46 11.71 -24.15
C HIS A 318 -0.56 11.73 -22.90
N ASN A 319 0.62 12.35 -22.99
CA ASN A 319 1.64 12.38 -21.93
C ASN A 319 2.08 11.01 -21.38
N SER A 320 1.80 9.89 -22.06
CA SER A 320 2.20 8.57 -21.58
C SER A 320 3.66 8.25 -21.92
N ASN A 321 4.25 7.30 -21.20
CA ASN A 321 5.60 6.79 -21.45
C ASN A 321 5.55 5.46 -22.21
N LEU A 322 6.00 5.45 -23.46
CA LEU A 322 6.10 4.25 -24.31
C LEU A 322 7.56 3.85 -24.61
N SER A 323 8.53 4.43 -23.89
CA SER A 323 9.95 4.17 -24.18
C SER A 323 10.32 2.69 -24.03
N GLY A 324 11.24 2.23 -24.89
CA GLY A 324 11.71 0.84 -24.90
C GLY A 324 10.72 -0.18 -25.49
N MET A 325 9.52 0.23 -25.91
CA MET A 325 8.56 -0.65 -26.57
C MET A 325 8.96 -0.92 -28.03
N ASN A 326 8.50 -2.05 -28.56
CA ASN A 326 8.52 -2.35 -29.99
C ASN A 326 7.11 -2.16 -30.56
N LEU A 327 6.92 -1.17 -31.42
CA LEU A 327 5.64 -0.84 -32.05
C LEU A 327 5.67 -1.11 -33.57
N ASP A 328 6.54 -2.00 -34.04
CA ASP A 328 6.64 -2.29 -35.45
C ASP A 328 5.32 -2.83 -36.01
N ASN A 329 4.91 -2.29 -37.16
CA ASN A 329 3.66 -2.65 -37.85
C ASN A 329 2.37 -2.49 -37.01
N GLN A 330 2.42 -1.81 -35.87
CA GLN A 330 1.24 -1.58 -35.03
C GLN A 330 0.26 -0.63 -35.71
N ASN A 331 -1.03 -0.93 -35.57
CA ASN A 331 -2.07 -0.02 -36.03
C ASN A 331 -2.36 1.04 -34.97
N LEU A 332 -1.88 2.26 -35.21
CA LEU A 332 -2.08 3.42 -34.33
C LEU A 332 -3.22 4.34 -34.82
N GLU A 333 -4.10 3.87 -35.70
CA GLU A 333 -5.23 4.67 -36.20
C GLU A 333 -6.02 5.31 -35.05
N ASN A 334 -6.28 6.63 -35.16
CA ASN A 334 -6.98 7.45 -34.17
C ASN A 334 -6.38 7.46 -32.75
N THR A 335 -5.17 6.93 -32.55
CA THR A 335 -4.48 6.95 -31.25
C THR A 335 -3.98 8.37 -30.95
N ILE A 336 -4.19 8.85 -29.72
CA ILE A 336 -3.72 10.18 -29.30
C ILE A 336 -2.33 10.02 -28.68
N LEU A 337 -1.30 10.59 -29.31
CA LEU A 337 0.10 10.45 -28.91
C LEU A 337 0.79 11.80 -28.62
N THR A 338 0.02 12.88 -28.53
CA THR A 338 0.58 14.21 -28.21
C THR A 338 1.31 14.17 -26.86
N ASN A 339 2.50 14.77 -26.82
CA ASN A 339 3.43 14.76 -25.69
C ASN A 339 3.86 13.36 -25.17
N ALA A 340 3.57 12.28 -25.89
CA ALA A 340 3.99 10.94 -25.46
C ALA A 340 5.51 10.77 -25.56
N ASN A 341 6.09 9.97 -24.66
CA ASN A 341 7.50 9.59 -24.73
C ASN A 341 7.66 8.31 -25.54
N LEU A 342 8.13 8.44 -26.79
CA LEU A 342 8.41 7.38 -27.76
C LEU A 342 9.93 7.26 -28.00
N SER A 343 10.76 7.65 -27.04
CA SER A 343 12.21 7.65 -27.22
C SER A 343 12.76 6.24 -27.43
N GLY A 344 13.62 6.10 -28.44
CA GLY A 344 14.23 4.83 -28.82
C GLY A 344 13.27 3.76 -29.36
N VAL A 345 11.98 4.07 -29.53
CA VAL A 345 10.96 3.11 -29.96
C VAL A 345 11.15 2.72 -31.42
N ASN A 346 10.92 1.44 -31.74
CA ASN A 346 10.86 0.97 -33.12
C ASN A 346 9.46 1.19 -33.70
N LEU A 347 9.33 2.07 -34.69
CA LEU A 347 8.08 2.49 -35.31
C LEU A 347 8.00 2.08 -36.79
N THR A 348 8.88 1.20 -37.27
CA THR A 348 8.88 0.77 -38.67
C THR A 348 7.55 0.13 -39.05
N GLY A 349 7.02 0.47 -40.23
CA GLY A 349 5.76 -0.07 -40.73
C GLY A 349 4.50 0.58 -40.14
N VAL A 350 4.63 1.46 -39.14
CA VAL A 350 3.52 2.26 -38.64
C VAL A 350 3.11 3.33 -39.67
N ASN A 351 1.83 3.68 -39.69
CA ASN A 351 1.29 4.75 -40.52
C ASN A 351 0.81 5.91 -39.66
N PHE A 352 1.55 7.02 -39.68
CA PHE A 352 1.25 8.26 -38.95
C PHE A 352 0.60 9.33 -39.84
N ARG A 353 0.08 8.94 -41.01
CA ARG A 353 -0.52 9.88 -41.95
C ARG A 353 -1.60 10.73 -41.27
N ASP A 354 -1.49 12.05 -41.44
CA ASP A 354 -2.42 13.06 -40.94
C ASP A 354 -2.65 13.02 -39.39
N GLN A 355 -1.77 12.34 -38.63
CA GLN A 355 -1.85 12.27 -37.16
C GLN A 355 -1.17 13.47 -36.46
N ASP A 356 -1.57 13.72 -35.22
CA ASP A 356 -0.95 14.73 -34.35
C ASP A 356 -0.02 14.09 -33.32
N LEU A 357 1.27 14.39 -33.46
CA LEU A 357 2.37 13.99 -32.58
C LEU A 357 3.01 15.20 -31.89
N SER A 358 2.31 16.35 -31.83
CA SER A 358 2.84 17.57 -31.25
C SER A 358 3.41 17.34 -29.84
N GLY A 359 4.61 17.87 -29.61
CA GLY A 359 5.33 17.77 -28.35
C GLY A 359 5.83 16.37 -27.97
N ALA A 360 5.61 15.35 -28.79
CA ALA A 360 6.10 14.00 -28.49
C ALA A 360 7.63 13.94 -28.45
N ASN A 361 8.17 13.00 -27.67
CA ASN A 361 9.59 12.69 -27.67
C ASN A 361 9.85 11.45 -28.54
N LEU A 362 10.38 11.64 -29.73
CA LEU A 362 10.83 10.61 -30.67
C LEU A 362 12.36 10.52 -30.75
N SER A 363 13.08 11.02 -29.74
CA SER A 363 14.55 10.98 -29.74
C SER A 363 15.07 9.54 -29.87
N GLY A 364 15.97 9.33 -30.82
CA GLY A 364 16.54 8.01 -31.15
C GLY A 364 15.54 6.98 -31.72
N ALA A 365 14.28 7.36 -31.99
CA ALA A 365 13.29 6.43 -32.53
C ALA A 365 13.65 5.95 -33.95
N ASN A 366 13.24 4.73 -34.29
CA ASN A 366 13.40 4.18 -35.64
C ASN A 366 12.11 4.38 -36.46
N LEU A 367 12.15 5.35 -37.36
CA LEU A 367 11.08 5.76 -38.27
C LEU A 367 11.41 5.41 -39.73
N THR A 368 12.25 4.39 -39.96
CA THR A 368 12.67 4.00 -41.31
C THR A 368 11.47 3.65 -42.19
N GLY A 369 11.34 4.34 -43.34
CA GLY A 369 10.28 4.10 -44.32
C GLY A 369 8.86 4.45 -43.86
N VAL A 370 8.70 5.09 -42.70
CA VAL A 370 7.39 5.39 -42.11
C VAL A 370 6.65 6.45 -42.94
N ASN A 371 5.33 6.27 -43.07
CA ASN A 371 4.47 7.27 -43.70
C ASN A 371 4.08 8.35 -42.69
N LEU A 372 4.68 9.54 -42.86
CA LEU A 372 4.47 10.75 -42.07
C LEU A 372 3.79 11.84 -42.92
N THR A 373 3.05 11.46 -43.97
CA THR A 373 2.39 12.46 -44.84
C THR A 373 1.37 13.26 -44.04
N GLY A 374 1.46 14.59 -44.07
CA GLY A 374 0.52 15.48 -43.38
C GLY A 374 0.57 15.42 -41.85
N VAL A 375 1.53 14.72 -41.25
CA VAL A 375 1.66 14.59 -39.80
C VAL A 375 1.98 15.96 -39.18
N ILE A 376 1.44 16.21 -37.97
CA ILE A 376 1.78 17.37 -37.16
C ILE A 376 2.84 16.94 -36.13
N LEU A 377 4.04 17.47 -36.26
CA LEU A 377 5.21 17.22 -35.40
C LEU A 377 5.66 18.51 -34.71
N VAL A 378 4.74 19.45 -34.45
CA VAL A 378 5.06 20.75 -33.85
C VAL A 378 5.72 20.57 -32.48
N GLY A 379 6.91 21.14 -32.30
CA GLY A 379 7.66 21.06 -31.04
C GLY A 379 8.13 19.65 -30.65
N THR A 380 8.10 18.69 -31.57
CA THR A 380 8.52 17.30 -31.31
C THR A 380 10.04 17.20 -31.17
N ASP A 381 10.53 16.34 -30.28
CA ASP A 381 11.95 15.97 -30.22
C ASP A 381 12.24 14.76 -31.13
N LEU A 382 12.99 14.97 -32.20
CA LEU A 382 13.46 13.96 -33.16
C LEU A 382 14.99 13.79 -33.09
N THR A 383 15.62 14.20 -31.99
CA THR A 383 17.08 14.14 -31.83
C THR A 383 17.60 12.73 -32.08
N ASN A 384 18.57 12.58 -32.98
CA ASN A 384 19.15 11.29 -33.39
C ASN A 384 18.15 10.25 -33.92
N ALA A 385 16.92 10.64 -34.28
CA ALA A 385 15.94 9.72 -34.86
C ALA A 385 16.38 9.24 -36.25
N ASN A 386 16.05 7.98 -36.58
CA ASN A 386 16.31 7.42 -37.90
C ASN A 386 15.05 7.51 -38.78
N LEU A 387 15.03 8.48 -39.68
CA LEU A 387 13.97 8.76 -40.66
C LEU A 387 14.37 8.33 -42.09
N THR A 388 15.29 7.38 -42.22
CA THR A 388 15.77 6.92 -43.54
C THR A 388 14.59 6.47 -44.41
N GLY A 389 14.43 7.08 -45.58
CA GLY A 389 13.35 6.76 -46.52
C GLY A 389 11.93 7.09 -46.04
N ALA A 390 11.76 7.84 -44.94
CA ALA A 390 10.44 8.24 -44.46
C ALA A 390 9.74 9.20 -45.45
N ILE A 391 8.41 9.19 -45.46
CA ILE A 391 7.58 10.03 -46.33
C ILE A 391 7.01 11.18 -45.50
N LEU A 392 7.60 12.38 -45.59
CA LEU A 392 7.25 13.58 -44.82
C LEU A 392 6.52 14.63 -45.69
N ILE A 393 5.80 14.19 -46.71
CA ILE A 393 5.08 15.09 -47.63
C ILE A 393 4.09 15.94 -46.81
N SER A 394 4.20 17.27 -46.90
CA SER A 394 3.32 18.20 -46.17
C SER A 394 3.31 18.03 -44.64
N ALA A 395 4.32 17.39 -44.05
CA ALA A 395 4.47 17.30 -42.60
C ALA A 395 4.79 18.67 -41.98
N ASP A 396 4.25 18.98 -40.80
CA ASP A 396 4.54 20.20 -40.04
C ASP A 396 5.53 19.93 -38.90
N LEU A 397 6.79 20.36 -39.06
CA LEU A 397 7.86 20.23 -38.07
C LEU A 397 8.20 21.60 -37.46
N THR A 398 7.24 22.52 -37.37
CA THR A 398 7.45 23.83 -36.75
C THR A 398 8.00 23.67 -35.33
N ASN A 399 9.13 24.32 -35.05
CA ASN A 399 9.87 24.24 -33.77
C ASN A 399 10.33 22.83 -33.35
N ALA A 400 10.33 21.82 -34.24
CA ALA A 400 10.81 20.49 -33.91
C ALA A 400 12.34 20.45 -33.76
N ASN A 401 12.87 19.55 -32.94
CA ASN A 401 14.30 19.34 -32.78
C ASN A 401 14.76 18.11 -33.58
N LEU A 402 15.43 18.30 -34.73
CA LEU A 402 15.97 17.22 -35.55
C LEU A 402 17.50 17.10 -35.42
N SER A 403 18.09 17.57 -34.32
CA SER A 403 19.55 17.52 -34.18
C SER A 403 20.08 16.09 -34.31
N GLY A 404 21.04 15.87 -35.20
CA GLY A 404 21.59 14.53 -35.49
C GLY A 404 20.64 13.53 -36.16
N ALA A 405 19.42 13.92 -36.55
CA ALA A 405 18.47 13.01 -37.19
C ALA A 405 18.92 12.57 -38.58
N ASN A 406 18.64 11.33 -38.97
CA ASN A 406 19.00 10.78 -40.28
C ASN A 406 17.79 10.73 -41.22
N LEU A 407 17.72 11.64 -42.18
CA LEU A 407 16.68 11.73 -43.21
C LEU A 407 17.17 11.28 -44.59
N LYS A 408 18.17 10.40 -44.66
CA LYS A 408 18.69 9.88 -45.92
C LYS A 408 17.57 9.28 -46.78
N GLY A 409 17.44 9.75 -48.02
CA GLY A 409 16.42 9.25 -48.95
C GLY A 409 14.96 9.58 -48.59
N ALA A 410 14.72 10.43 -47.59
CA ALA A 410 13.38 10.83 -47.20
C ALA A 410 12.71 11.72 -48.27
N ASP A 411 11.39 11.61 -48.40
CA ASP A 411 10.58 12.51 -49.23
C ASP A 411 10.05 13.66 -48.39
N ILE A 412 10.58 14.87 -48.62
CA ILE A 412 10.31 16.05 -47.79
C ILE A 412 9.48 17.11 -48.52
N ARG A 413 8.78 16.74 -49.61
CA ARG A 413 8.02 17.69 -50.43
C ARG A 413 6.98 18.44 -49.59
N GLY A 414 7.13 19.76 -49.51
CA GLY A 414 6.18 20.62 -48.80
C GLY A 414 6.27 20.50 -47.27
N MET A 415 7.29 19.84 -46.73
CA MET A 415 7.56 19.79 -45.29
C MET A 415 7.77 21.20 -44.72
N HIS A 416 7.10 21.55 -43.63
CA HIS A 416 7.27 22.85 -42.95
C HIS A 416 8.29 22.74 -41.83
N ILE A 417 9.29 23.61 -41.80
CA ILE A 417 10.44 23.54 -40.87
C ILE A 417 10.76 24.88 -40.20
N THR A 418 9.78 25.77 -40.07
CA THR A 418 9.97 27.06 -39.40
C THR A 418 10.39 26.85 -37.94
N GLY A 419 11.54 27.38 -37.54
CA GLY A 419 12.08 27.23 -36.18
C GLY A 419 12.65 25.85 -35.87
N ALA A 420 12.62 24.89 -36.80
CA ALA A 420 13.15 23.56 -36.57
C ALA A 420 14.68 23.59 -36.39
N ASN A 421 15.22 22.77 -35.48
CA ASN A 421 16.67 22.60 -35.31
C ASN A 421 17.20 21.47 -36.18
N LEU A 422 18.02 21.81 -37.18
CA LEU A 422 18.61 20.86 -38.13
C LEU A 422 20.11 20.60 -37.89
N SER A 423 20.66 21.00 -36.75
CA SER A 423 22.08 20.82 -36.45
C SER A 423 22.53 19.36 -36.55
N GLY A 424 23.42 19.05 -37.50
CA GLY A 424 23.92 17.69 -37.69
C GLY A 424 22.92 16.71 -38.33
N ALA A 425 21.74 17.18 -38.77
CA ALA A 425 20.79 16.33 -39.50
C ALA A 425 21.34 15.96 -40.88
N VAL A 426 21.09 14.71 -41.32
CA VAL A 426 21.58 14.16 -42.59
C VAL A 426 20.45 14.08 -43.61
N PHE A 427 20.65 14.66 -44.79
CA PHE A 427 19.65 14.74 -45.86
C PHE A 427 20.09 14.04 -47.16
N ASP A 428 21.10 13.18 -47.11
CA ASP A 428 21.67 12.58 -48.32
C ASP A 428 20.61 11.88 -49.18
N GLY A 429 20.48 12.32 -50.44
CA GLY A 429 19.55 11.71 -51.38
C GLY A 429 18.07 11.93 -51.08
N CYS A 430 17.71 12.87 -50.20
CA CYS A 430 16.32 13.31 -50.01
C CYS A 430 15.70 13.83 -51.31
N ILE A 431 14.36 13.87 -51.32
CA ILE A 431 13.54 14.24 -52.48
C ILE A 431 12.66 15.44 -52.09
N GLY A 432 12.61 16.45 -52.95
CA GLY A 432 11.69 17.60 -52.82
C GLY A 432 12.24 18.80 -52.06
N GLU A 433 11.39 19.79 -51.85
CA GLU A 433 11.74 21.03 -51.16
C GLU A 433 10.92 21.22 -49.88
N ALA A 434 11.62 21.56 -48.79
CA ALA A 434 11.01 22.00 -47.54
C ALA A 434 10.74 23.52 -47.56
N ARG A 435 9.84 23.99 -46.68
CA ARG A 435 9.44 25.40 -46.56
C ARG A 435 9.68 25.92 -45.15
N GLY A 436 10.00 27.21 -45.03
CA GLY A 436 10.21 27.89 -43.75
C GLY A 436 11.67 28.19 -43.46
N THR A 437 11.95 28.66 -42.24
CA THR A 437 13.28 29.08 -41.81
C THR A 437 13.76 28.21 -40.62
N PRO A 438 14.62 27.20 -40.84
CA PRO A 438 15.18 26.40 -39.76
C PRO A 438 16.33 27.13 -39.05
N THR A 439 16.76 26.58 -37.91
CA THR A 439 18.09 26.80 -37.37
C THR A 439 19.04 25.73 -37.91
N GLY A 440 20.11 26.14 -38.59
CA GLY A 440 21.00 25.25 -39.35
C GLY A 440 20.89 25.46 -40.86
N ASN A 441 21.52 24.57 -41.64
CA ASN A 441 21.51 24.66 -43.10
C ASN A 441 20.21 24.11 -43.68
N MET A 442 19.67 24.79 -44.70
CA MET A 442 18.57 24.25 -45.50
C MET A 442 18.99 22.94 -46.19
N PRO A 443 18.10 21.93 -46.25
CA PRO A 443 18.39 20.67 -46.94
C PRO A 443 18.54 20.89 -48.44
N ILE A 444 19.51 20.21 -49.06
CA ILE A 444 19.73 20.21 -50.51
C ILE A 444 19.33 18.83 -51.04
N CYS A 445 18.15 18.76 -51.67
CA CYS A 445 17.54 17.52 -52.14
C CYS A 445 17.46 17.45 -53.67
N LYS A 446 17.16 16.26 -54.20
CA LYS A 446 16.80 16.11 -55.61
C LYS A 446 15.42 16.72 -55.84
N VAL A 447 15.34 17.63 -56.80
CA VAL A 447 14.06 18.18 -57.29
C VAL A 447 13.49 17.20 -58.30
N LEU A 448 12.24 16.76 -58.10
CA LEU A 448 11.48 15.91 -59.04
C LEU A 448 10.36 16.71 -59.69
#